data_AF-A0A1W9IYL8-F1
#
_entry.id   AF-A0A1W9IYL8-F1
#
_cell.length_a   1.000
_cell.length_b   1.000
_cell.length_c   1.000
_cell.angle_alpha   90.00
_cell.angle_beta   90.00
_cell.angle_gamma   90.00
#
_symmetry.space_group_name_H-M   'P 1'
#
loop_
_entity.id
_entity.type
_entity.pdbx_description
1 polymer ?
#
loop_
_entity_poly.entity_id
_entity_poly.type
_entity_poly.pdbx_seq_one_letter_code
_entity_poly.pdbx_strand_id
1 'polypeptide(L)' 'MVPTPPPGFDDLPVDEQIDFVQSLWDRIAATSEQVPVPEWHHDIIRERLAAYTANPGVGRSWTDVRADIARKLRER' A
#
# COMPACT_ATOMS: atom_id res chain seq x y z
N MET A 1 -8.39 -27.08 -4.81
CA MET A 1 -8.66 -25.70 -5.25
C MET A 1 -9.78 -25.17 -4.37
N VAL A 2 -9.57 -24.08 -3.64
CA VAL A 2 -10.69 -23.40 -2.96
C VAL A 2 -11.52 -22.73 -4.06
N PRO A 3 -12.84 -22.92 -4.11
CA PRO A 3 -13.68 -22.19 -5.07
C PRO A 3 -13.47 -20.70 -4.85
N THR A 4 -13.17 -19.99 -5.94
CA THR A 4 -13.00 -18.54 -5.95
C THR A 4 -14.15 -17.97 -6.79
N PRO A 5 -15.04 -17.16 -6.20
CA PRO A 5 -15.09 -16.77 -4.78
C PRO A 5 -15.69 -17.87 -3.87
N PRO A 6 -15.55 -17.75 -2.52
CA PRO A 6 -16.15 -18.71 -1.59
C PRO A 6 -17.67 -18.78 -1.76
N PRO A 7 -18.32 -19.94 -1.47
CA PRO A 7 -19.77 -20.08 -1.61
C PRO A 7 -20.53 -19.00 -0.85
N GLY A 8 -21.55 -18.43 -1.49
CA GLY A 8 -22.39 -17.37 -0.92
C GLY A 8 -21.82 -15.95 -1.07
N PHE A 9 -20.59 -15.77 -1.56
CA PHE A 9 -20.02 -14.44 -1.79
C PHE A 9 -20.76 -13.67 -2.89
N ASP A 10 -21.05 -14.34 -4.01
CA ASP A 10 -21.74 -13.70 -5.15
C ASP A 10 -23.22 -13.37 -4.86
N ASP A 11 -23.79 -13.94 -3.80
CA ASP A 11 -25.16 -13.66 -3.34
C ASP A 11 -25.23 -12.41 -2.44
N LEU A 12 -24.08 -11.89 -1.99
CA LEU A 12 -24.02 -10.68 -1.16
C LEU A 12 -24.25 -9.42 -2.01
N PRO A 13 -24.92 -8.39 -1.46
CA PRO A 13 -24.86 -7.03 -1.98
C PRO A 13 -23.43 -6.54 -2.17
N VAL A 14 -23.19 -5.66 -3.14
CA VAL A 14 -21.83 -5.20 -3.50
C VAL A 14 -21.11 -4.52 -2.33
N ASP A 15 -21.82 -3.76 -1.52
CA ASP A 15 -21.29 -3.16 -0.28
C ASP A 15 -20.84 -4.22 0.71
N GLU A 16 -21.63 -5.28 0.93
CA GLU A 16 -21.25 -6.40 1.79
C GLU A 16 -20.07 -7.20 1.22
N GLN A 17 -19.97 -7.36 -0.11
CA GLN A 17 -18.80 -7.96 -0.75
C GLN A 17 -17.53 -7.15 -0.48
N ILE A 18 -17.61 -5.82 -0.59
CA ILE A 18 -16.50 -4.91 -0.30
C ILE A 18 -16.07 -5.03 1.17
N ASP A 19 -17.03 -4.99 2.09
CA ASP A 19 -16.77 -5.12 3.53
C ASP A 19 -16.16 -6.49 3.88
N PHE A 20 -16.61 -7.55 3.22
CA PHE A 20 -16.04 -8.88 3.36
C PHE A 20 -14.59 -8.94 2.91
N VAL A 21 -14.28 -8.39 1.73
CA VAL A 21 -12.91 -8.31 1.21
C VAL A 21 -12.02 -7.46 2.14
N GLN A 22 -12.53 -6.33 2.63
CA GLN A 22 -11.81 -5.47 3.58
C GLN A 22 -11.51 -6.21 4.89
N SER A 23 -12.49 -6.92 5.44
CA SER A 23 -12.32 -7.69 6.69
C SER A 23 -11.27 -8.80 6.53
N LEU A 24 -11.25 -9.47 5.37
CA LEU A 24 -10.23 -10.45 5.05
C LEU A 24 -8.85 -9.78 4.91
N TRP A 25 -8.79 -8.63 4.25
CA TRP A 25 -7.57 -7.86 4.10
C TRP A 25 -7.00 -7.41 5.45
N ASP A 26 -7.84 -6.89 6.34
CA ASP A 26 -7.43 -6.47 7.69
C ASP A 26 -6.83 -7.65 8.47
N ARG A 27 -7.44 -8.83 8.35
CA ARG A 27 -6.92 -10.06 8.97
C ARG A 27 -5.55 -10.45 8.41
N ILE A 28 -5.34 -10.35 7.10
CA ILE A 28 -4.04 -10.66 6.47
C ILE A 28 -3.00 -9.62 6.91
N ALA A 29 -3.36 -8.34 6.89
CA ALA A 29 -2.50 -7.22 7.24
C ALA A 29 -2.07 -7.24 8.72
N ALA A 30 -2.90 -7.81 9.61
CA ALA A 30 -2.56 -8.01 11.02
C ALA A 30 -1.30 -8.88 11.23
N THR A 31 -0.90 -9.67 10.23
CA THR A 31 0.33 -10.47 10.24
C THR A 31 1.30 -10.04 9.14
N SER A 32 1.31 -8.75 8.78
CA SER A 32 2.14 -8.20 7.70
C SER A 32 3.63 -8.47 7.86
N GLU A 33 4.12 -8.60 9.09
CA GLU A 33 5.50 -8.95 9.42
C GLU A 33 5.90 -10.40 9.06
N GLN A 34 4.93 -11.27 8.72
CA GLN A 34 5.22 -12.59 8.15
C GLN A 34 5.56 -12.53 6.66
N VAL A 35 5.30 -11.40 5.99
CA VAL A 35 5.69 -11.23 4.59
C VAL A 35 7.22 -11.14 4.55
N PRO A 36 7.91 -12.09 3.90
CA PRO A 36 9.35 -12.06 3.84
C PRO A 36 9.81 -10.81 3.09
N VAL A 37 10.89 -10.20 3.57
CA VAL A 37 11.57 -9.11 2.88
C VAL A 37 12.84 -9.69 2.27
N PRO A 38 12.85 -9.99 0.96
CA PRO A 38 14.06 -10.49 0.30
C PRO A 38 15.18 -9.46 0.37
N GLU A 39 16.44 -9.92 0.41
CA GLU A 39 17.61 -9.02 0.52
C GLU A 39 17.66 -7.96 -0.58
N TRP A 40 17.21 -8.29 -1.79
CA TRP A 40 17.20 -7.32 -2.89
C TRP A 40 16.28 -6.11 -2.63
N HIS A 41 15.24 -6.24 -1.79
CA HIS A 41 14.46 -5.08 -1.32
C HIS A 41 15.36 -4.15 -0.48
N HIS A 42 16.16 -4.72 0.42
CA HIS A 42 17.08 -3.97 1.27
C HIS A 42 18.18 -3.29 0.44
N ASP A 43 18.70 -3.97 -0.59
CA ASP A 43 19.68 -3.40 -1.53
C ASP A 43 19.13 -2.13 -2.20
N ILE A 44 17.91 -2.18 -2.74
CA ILE A 44 17.27 -1.02 -3.38
C ILE A 44 17.08 0.12 -2.38
N ILE A 45 16.67 -0.18 -1.14
CA ILE A 45 16.50 0.85 -0.11
C ILE A 45 17.84 1.51 0.20
N ARG A 46 18.91 0.71 0.38
CA ARG A 46 20.27 1.22 0.62
C ARG A 46 20.76 2.09 -0.53
N GLU A 47 20.60 1.64 -1.77
CA GLU A 47 20.98 2.38 -2.98
C GLU A 47 20.27 3.74 -3.05
N ARG A 48 18.94 3.74 -2.89
CA ARG A 48 18.12 4.98 -2.98
C ARG A 48 18.42 5.95 -1.85
N LEU A 49 18.66 5.45 -0.63
CA LEU A 49 19.06 6.30 0.50
C LEU A 49 20.44 6.91 0.26
N ALA A 50 21.41 6.14 -0.23
CA ALA A 50 22.74 6.65 -0.56
C ALA A 50 22.68 7.74 -1.65
N ALA A 51 21.88 7.52 -2.70
CA ALA A 51 21.65 8.52 -3.74
C ALA A 51 21.03 9.80 -3.19
N TYR A 52 20.05 9.70 -2.29
CA TYR A 52 19.45 10.85 -1.63
C TYR A 52 20.42 11.57 -0.69
N THR A 53 21.25 10.85 0.07
CA THR A 53 22.28 11.47 0.92
C THR A 53 23.33 12.20 0.09
N ALA A 54 23.73 11.63 -1.05
CA ALA A 54 24.69 12.26 -1.97
C ALA A 54 24.10 13.49 -2.68
N ASN A 55 22.78 13.53 -2.88
CA ASN A 55 22.08 14.66 -3.47
C ASN A 55 20.73 14.92 -2.77
N PRO A 56 20.71 15.66 -1.65
CA PRO A 56 19.48 15.88 -0.88
C PRO A 56 18.42 16.68 -1.65
N GLY A 57 18.83 17.44 -2.68
CA GLY A 57 17.93 18.30 -3.46
C GLY A 57 17.04 17.57 -4.47
N VAL A 58 17.27 16.28 -4.73
CA VAL A 58 16.45 15.50 -5.68
C VAL A 58 15.17 14.96 -5.05
N GLY A 59 15.10 14.94 -3.72
CA GLY A 59 13.92 14.50 -2.98
C GLY A 59 12.97 15.65 -2.65
N ARG A 60 11.72 15.33 -2.34
CA ARG A 60 10.75 16.26 -1.76
C ARG A 60 10.37 15.76 -0.37
N SER A 61 10.19 16.68 0.58
CA SER A 61 9.70 16.29 1.89
C SER A 61 8.26 15.76 1.76
N TRP A 62 7.89 14.83 2.64
CA TRP A 62 6.51 14.33 2.70
C TRP A 62 5.50 15.47 2.91
N THR A 63 5.86 16.47 3.71
CA THR A 63 5.05 17.67 3.93
C THR A 63 4.75 18.41 2.63
N ASP A 64 5.77 18.63 1.78
CA ASP A 64 5.61 19.34 0.50
C ASP A 64 4.78 18.54 -0.50
N VAL A 65 4.98 17.21 -0.53
CA VAL A 65 4.19 16.32 -1.39
C VAL A 65 2.73 16.32 -0.95
N ARG A 66 2.46 16.17 0.35
CA ARG A 66 1.11 16.19 0.91
C ARG A 66 0.40 17.51 0.64
N ALA A 67 1.10 18.64 0.80
CA ALA A 67 0.55 19.96 0.52
C ALA A 67 0.16 20.11 -0.96
N ASP A 68 1.00 19.62 -1.88
CA ASP A 68 0.74 19.65 -3.32
C ASP A 68 -0.47 18.78 -3.71
N ILE A 69 -0.55 17.56 -3.17
CA ILE A 69 -1.71 16.67 -3.39
C ILE A 69 -3.00 17.33 -2.89
N ALA A 70 -2.99 17.86 -1.66
CA ALA A 70 -4.15 18.52 -1.07
C ALA A 70 -4.59 19.75 -1.87
N ARG A 71 -3.64 20.51 -2.42
CA ARG A 71 -3.92 21.65 -3.31
C ARG A 71 -4.63 21.18 -4.59
N LYS A 72 -4.09 20.17 -5.27
CA LYS A 72 -4.66 19.61 -6.51
C LYS A 72 -6.09 19.07 -6.32
N LEU A 73 -6.39 18.49 -5.16
CA LEU A 73 -7.73 18.01 -4.84
C LEU A 73 -8.76 19.13 -4.60
N ARG A 74 -8.33 20.33 -4.22
CA ARG A 74 -9.22 21.50 -4.03
C ARG A 74 -9.49 22.27 -5.32
N GLU A 75 -8.59 22.17 -6.29
CA GLU A 75 -8.70 22.82 -7.61
C GLU A 75 -9.55 22.00 -8.59
N ARG A 76 -10.14 20.89 -8.14
CA ARG A 76 -10.87 19.90 -8.91
C ARG A 76 -12.34 19.90 -8.52
#